data_AF-A0A0K0SZ57-F1
#
_entry.id   AF-A0A0K0SZ57-F1
#
_cell.length_a   1.000
_cell.length_b   1.000
_cell.length_c   1.000
_cell.angle_alpha   90.00
_cell.angle_beta   90.00
_cell.angle_gamma   90.00
#
_symmetry.space_group_name_H-M   'P 1'
#
loop_
_entity.id
_entity.type
_entity.pdbx_description
1 polymer ?
#
loop_
_entity_poly.entity_id
_entity_poly.type
_entity_poly.pdbx_seq_one_letter_code
_entity_poly.pdbx_strand_id
1 'polypeptide(L)'
;MVSPVSTVSAEQKGKFVVNTVTGGKATNPFWTSQVSNESFEAALKESLALSGLSVATGSAGKYKVDAELVSLKQPLFGLTFDVVSTVNYKVAGEGVEKVFPIVATGTATTSDAFVAITRLKIANEKSIQENIKAFIQQLSSSGLK
;
A
#
# COMPACT_ATOMS: atom_id res chain seq x y z
N MET A 1 6.91 -17.96 18.18
CA MET A 1 6.42 -18.68 16.99
C MET A 1 6.40 -17.68 15.85
N VAL A 2 7.30 -17.81 14.87
CA VAL A 2 7.32 -16.95 13.68
C VAL A 2 6.34 -17.56 12.69
N SER A 3 5.22 -16.91 12.43
CA SER A 3 4.30 -17.33 11.37
C SER A 3 5.08 -17.42 10.06
N PRO A 4 4.91 -18.48 9.24
CA PRO A 4 5.58 -18.56 7.96
C PRO A 4 5.19 -17.33 7.13
N VAL A 5 6.19 -16.64 6.56
CA VAL A 5 5.97 -15.65 5.51
C VAL A 5 5.22 -16.38 4.41
N SER A 6 3.97 -15.99 4.16
CA SER A 6 3.15 -16.54 3.09
C SER A 6 3.86 -16.34 1.77
N THR A 7 4.52 -17.38 1.26
CA THR A 7 5.12 -17.38 -0.07
C THR A 7 4.02 -17.30 -1.11
N VAL A 8 4.18 -16.42 -2.11
CA VAL A 8 3.26 -16.34 -3.25
C VAL A 8 3.14 -17.71 -3.88
N SER A 9 1.91 -18.22 -3.98
CA SER A 9 1.67 -19.53 -4.59
C SER A 9 1.97 -19.48 -6.10
N ALA A 10 2.42 -20.60 -6.68
CA ALA A 10 2.72 -20.67 -8.12
C ALA A 10 1.50 -20.27 -8.99
N GLU A 11 0.29 -20.51 -8.49
CA GLU A 11 -0.97 -20.22 -9.15
C GLU A 11 -1.26 -18.71 -9.22
N GLN A 12 -0.84 -17.94 -8.20
CA GLN A 12 -1.00 -16.49 -8.10
C GLN A 12 0.01 -15.67 -8.91
N LYS A 13 1.08 -16.31 -9.38
CA LYS A 13 2.21 -15.62 -9.99
C LYS A 13 1.77 -14.85 -11.25
N GLY A 14 2.06 -13.55 -11.26
CA GLY A 14 1.78 -12.67 -12.40
C GLY A 14 0.30 -12.47 -12.74
N LYS A 15 -0.63 -12.65 -11.78
CA LYS A 15 -2.08 -12.55 -12.02
C LYS A 15 -2.69 -11.20 -11.70
N PHE A 16 -1.98 -10.34 -10.97
CA PHE A 16 -2.54 -9.11 -10.42
C PHE A 16 -1.98 -7.89 -11.15
N VAL A 17 -2.85 -6.95 -11.51
CA VAL A 17 -2.48 -5.68 -12.13
C VAL A 17 -3.14 -4.52 -11.39
N VAL A 18 -2.39 -3.46 -11.13
CA VAL A 18 -2.95 -2.22 -10.56
C VAL A 18 -3.82 -1.55 -11.62
N ASN A 19 -5.06 -1.23 -11.25
CA ASN A 19 -6.05 -0.61 -12.14
C ASN A 19 -6.27 0.86 -11.79
N THR A 20 -6.61 1.18 -10.53
CA THR A 20 -6.74 2.56 -10.07
C THR A 20 -6.15 2.77 -8.69
N VAL A 21 -5.67 3.99 -8.43
CA VAL A 21 -5.30 4.47 -7.10
C VAL A 21 -5.96 5.82 -6.86
N THR A 22 -6.75 5.91 -5.79
CA THR A 22 -7.57 7.08 -5.47
C THR A 22 -7.45 7.45 -3.98
N GLY A 23 -8.06 8.57 -3.59
CA GLY A 23 -8.05 9.05 -2.20
C GLY A 23 -6.80 9.86 -1.81
N GLY A 24 -5.68 9.73 -2.52
CA GLY A 24 -4.60 10.72 -2.46
C GLY A 24 -4.97 12.00 -3.22
N LYS A 25 -4.45 13.14 -2.74
CA LYS A 25 -4.56 14.52 -3.24
C LYS A 25 -5.97 15.12 -3.52
N ALA A 26 -7.01 14.36 -3.82
CA ALA A 26 -8.22 14.85 -4.47
C ALA A 26 -9.44 15.14 -3.56
N THR A 27 -9.43 14.74 -2.29
CA THR A 27 -10.66 14.81 -1.44
C THR A 27 -10.58 15.76 -0.24
N ASN A 28 -9.39 16.27 0.16
CA ASN A 28 -9.32 17.19 1.31
C ASN A 28 -8.09 18.14 1.26
N PRO A 29 -8.29 19.49 1.25
CA PRO A 29 -7.24 20.49 1.18
C PRO A 29 -6.22 20.52 2.34
N PHE A 30 -6.49 19.87 3.47
CA PHE A 30 -5.52 19.74 4.56
C PHE A 30 -4.40 18.72 4.27
N TRP A 31 -4.44 18.04 3.12
CA TRP A 31 -3.55 16.93 2.75
C TRP A 31 -2.29 17.37 1.99
N THR A 32 -2.00 18.67 1.96
CA THR A 32 -0.92 19.25 1.14
C THR A 32 0.45 18.82 1.65
N SER A 33 0.89 17.60 1.30
CA SER A 33 2.23 17.32 0.77
C SER A 33 2.65 15.84 0.69
N GLN A 34 1.89 14.86 1.20
CA GLN A 34 2.64 13.74 1.80
C GLN A 34 2.72 12.47 0.96
N VAL A 35 1.68 12.16 0.15
CA VAL A 35 1.68 11.03 -0.79
C VAL A 35 0.77 11.37 -1.97
N SER A 36 1.30 11.33 -3.20
CA SER A 36 0.50 11.50 -4.42
C SER A 36 -0.07 10.16 -4.90
N ASN A 37 -1.16 10.19 -5.68
CA ASN A 37 -1.72 8.97 -6.27
C ASN A 37 -0.69 8.28 -7.17
N GLU A 38 0.10 9.07 -7.91
CA GLU A 38 1.12 8.57 -8.83
C GLU A 38 2.26 7.87 -8.08
N SER A 39 2.75 8.45 -6.98
CA SER A 39 3.76 7.82 -6.13
C SER A 39 3.25 6.55 -5.45
N PHE A 40 2.00 6.55 -4.99
CA PHE A 40 1.38 5.38 -4.38
C PHE A 40 1.17 4.27 -5.44
N GLU A 41 0.66 4.61 -6.61
CA GLU A 41 0.49 3.67 -7.72
C GLU A 41 1.83 3.04 -8.15
N ALA A 42 2.89 3.84 -8.27
CA ALA A 42 4.22 3.35 -8.57
C ALA A 42 4.71 2.35 -7.51
N ALA A 43 4.61 2.72 -6.23
CA ALA A 43 5.03 1.85 -5.12
C ALA A 43 4.24 0.54 -5.06
N LEU A 44 2.93 0.58 -5.32
CA LEU A 44 2.08 -0.60 -5.35
C LEU A 44 2.44 -1.53 -6.51
N LYS A 45 2.63 -0.97 -7.72
CA LYS A 45 3.07 -1.74 -8.90
C LYS A 45 4.41 -2.41 -8.66
N GLU A 46 5.38 -1.66 -8.16
CA GLU A 46 6.72 -2.16 -7.86
C GLU A 46 6.66 -3.28 -6.81
N SER A 47 5.91 -3.08 -5.72
CA SER A 47 5.80 -4.08 -4.66
C SER A 47 5.15 -5.37 -5.13
N LEU A 48 4.09 -5.29 -5.95
CA LEU A 48 3.45 -6.47 -6.55
C LEU A 48 4.39 -7.20 -7.54
N ALA A 49 5.23 -6.46 -8.27
CA ALA A 49 6.22 -7.05 -9.15
C ALA A 49 7.34 -7.74 -8.37
N LEU A 50 7.88 -7.08 -7.33
CA LEU A 50 8.90 -7.64 -6.43
C LEU A 50 8.41 -8.88 -5.68
N SER A 51 7.11 -8.94 -5.34
CA SER A 51 6.51 -10.14 -4.75
C SER A 51 6.19 -11.23 -5.77
N GLY A 52 6.33 -10.97 -7.07
CA GLY A 52 5.98 -11.91 -8.15
C GLY A 52 4.48 -12.05 -8.41
N LEU A 53 3.63 -11.23 -7.79
CA LEU A 53 2.18 -11.22 -8.00
C LEU A 53 1.79 -10.54 -9.33
N SER A 54 2.65 -9.67 -9.86
CA SER A 54 2.51 -9.04 -11.17
C SER A 54 3.66 -9.43 -12.11
N VAL A 55 3.39 -9.47 -13.42
CA VAL A 55 4.42 -9.61 -14.46
C VAL A 55 4.56 -8.28 -15.21
N ALA A 56 5.81 -7.88 -15.45
CA ALA A 56 6.14 -6.62 -16.11
C ALA A 56 5.68 -6.54 -17.59
N THR A 57 5.36 -7.68 -18.21
CA THR A 57 5.11 -7.74 -19.66
C THR A 57 3.95 -8.69 -19.97
N GLY A 58 2.82 -8.13 -20.40
CA GLY A 58 1.85 -8.82 -21.28
C GLY A 58 0.96 -9.88 -20.64
N SER A 59 -0.16 -9.43 -20.07
CA SER A 59 -1.54 -9.93 -20.29
C SER A 59 -2.43 -9.11 -19.37
N ALA A 60 -3.68 -8.83 -19.77
CA ALA A 60 -4.66 -8.25 -18.86
C ALA A 60 -4.71 -9.14 -17.60
N GLY A 61 -4.17 -8.65 -16.47
CA GLY A 61 -4.07 -9.43 -15.25
C GLY A 61 -5.45 -9.99 -14.91
N LYS A 62 -5.52 -11.27 -14.55
CA LYS A 62 -6.78 -11.94 -14.21
C LYS A 62 -7.54 -11.15 -13.14
N TYR A 63 -6.81 -10.50 -12.25
CA TYR A 63 -7.36 -9.65 -11.20
C TYR A 63 -6.82 -8.23 -11.29
N LYS A 64 -7.75 -7.28 -11.25
CA LYS A 64 -7.49 -5.85 -11.12
C LYS A 64 -7.44 -5.48 -9.64
N VAL A 65 -6.46 -4.66 -9.28
CA VAL A 65 -6.28 -4.13 -7.93
C VAL A 65 -6.56 -2.63 -7.97
N ASP A 66 -7.63 -2.22 -7.29
CA ASP A 66 -7.93 -0.82 -7.02
C ASP A 66 -7.53 -0.50 -5.57
N ALA A 67 -6.85 0.62 -5.34
CA ALA A 67 -6.48 1.08 -4.02
C ALA A 67 -7.12 2.44 -3.71
N GLU A 68 -7.86 2.52 -2.61
CA GLU A 68 -8.45 3.77 -2.13
C GLU A 68 -7.82 4.16 -0.80
N LEU A 69 -7.07 5.25 -0.76
CA LEU A 69 -6.56 5.83 0.47
C LEU A 69 -7.69 6.56 1.21
N VAL A 70 -8.28 5.88 2.19
CA VAL A 70 -9.43 6.37 2.97
C VAL A 70 -9.00 7.43 3.99
N SER A 71 -7.89 7.20 4.69
CA SER A 71 -7.39 8.17 5.67
C SER A 71 -5.89 8.09 5.89
N LEU A 72 -5.31 9.22 6.29
CA LEU A 72 -3.90 9.35 6.66
C LEU A 72 -3.81 10.22 7.92
N LYS A 73 -3.75 9.58 9.09
CA LYS A 73 -3.73 10.26 10.39
C LYS A 73 -2.30 10.58 10.76
N GLN A 74 -2.01 11.86 10.98
CA GLN A 74 -0.70 12.37 11.29
C GLN A 74 -0.63 12.88 12.73
N PRO A 75 0.54 12.78 13.38
CA PRO A 75 0.75 13.37 14.68
C PRO A 75 0.91 14.89 14.54
N LEU A 76 0.48 15.64 15.56
CA LEU A 76 0.60 17.10 15.58
C LEU A 76 1.99 17.57 16.04
N PHE A 77 2.66 16.81 16.91
CA PHE A 77 3.98 17.13 17.48
C PHE A 77 4.63 15.88 18.09
N GLY A 78 5.95 15.94 18.34
CA GLY A 78 6.69 14.85 18.98
C GLY A 78 8.12 14.66 18.46
N LEU A 79 8.90 13.86 19.20
CA LEU A 79 10.22 13.38 18.72
C LEU A 79 10.07 12.20 17.76
N THR A 80 8.97 11.48 17.88
CA THR A 80 8.57 10.36 17.02
C THR A 80 7.27 10.72 16.33
N PHE A 81 7.24 10.52 15.02
CA PHE A 81 6.07 10.78 14.18
C PHE A 81 5.50 9.45 13.70
N ASP A 82 4.33 9.08 14.23
CA ASP A 82 3.57 7.91 13.82
C ASP A 82 2.42 8.33 12.91
N VAL A 83 2.50 7.92 11.65
CA VAL A 83 1.45 8.17 10.66
C VAL A 83 0.66 6.89 10.42
N VAL A 84 -0.64 6.95 10.62
CA VAL A 84 -1.55 5.81 10.42
C VAL A 84 -2.30 5.96 9.10
N SER A 85 -2.05 5.05 8.17
CA SER A 85 -2.78 4.96 6.90
C SER A 85 -3.94 3.97 7.01
N THR A 86 -5.02 4.25 6.29
CA THR A 86 -6.13 3.31 6.07
C THR A 86 -6.40 3.26 4.58
N VAL A 87 -6.23 2.08 3.99
CA VAL A 87 -6.43 1.84 2.55
C VAL A 87 -7.39 0.69 2.36
N ASN A 88 -8.35 0.86 1.46
CA ASN A 88 -9.17 -0.24 0.97
C ASN A 88 -8.59 -0.72 -0.36
N TYR A 89 -8.08 -1.95 -0.39
CA TYR A 89 -7.69 -2.59 -1.65
C TYR A 89 -8.83 -3.48 -2.14
N LYS A 90 -9.37 -3.19 -3.31
CA LYS A 90 -10.35 -4.03 -3.98
C LYS A 90 -9.65 -4.84 -5.06
N VAL A 91 -9.82 -6.16 -5.01
CA VAL A 91 -9.29 -7.10 -5.99
C VAL A 91 -10.45 -7.76 -6.70
N ALA A 92 -10.57 -7.54 -8.00
CA ALA A 92 -11.70 -8.02 -8.80
C ALA A 92 -11.23 -8.70 -10.10
N GLY A 93 -11.83 -9.84 -10.43
CA GLY A 93 -11.42 -10.66 -11.58
C GLY A 93 -12.05 -12.05 -11.55
N GLU A 94 -12.21 -12.67 -12.72
CA GLU A 94 -12.72 -14.06 -12.85
C GLU A 94 -14.06 -14.31 -12.11
N GLY A 95 -14.94 -13.31 -12.06
CA GLY A 95 -16.23 -13.40 -11.34
C GLY A 95 -16.13 -13.27 -9.81
N VAL A 96 -14.94 -12.98 -9.28
CA VAL A 96 -14.69 -12.78 -7.85
C VAL A 96 -14.40 -11.31 -7.57
N GLU A 97 -14.90 -10.83 -6.43
CA GLU A 97 -14.55 -9.52 -5.87
C GLU A 97 -14.24 -9.68 -4.38
N LYS A 98 -13.10 -9.14 -3.95
CA LYS A 98 -12.65 -9.18 -2.55
C LYS A 98 -12.06 -7.84 -2.14
N VAL A 99 -12.43 -7.37 -0.95
CA VAL A 99 -11.93 -6.12 -0.37
C VAL A 99 -11.02 -6.44 0.82
N PHE A 100 -9.86 -5.79 0.87
CA PHE A 100 -8.86 -5.89 1.93
C PHE A 100 -8.71 -4.51 2.58
N PRO A 101 -9.38 -4.28 3.74
CA PRO A 101 -9.17 -3.06 4.52
C PRO A 101 -7.87 -3.18 5.31
N ILE A 102 -6.88 -2.35 4.98
CA ILE A 102 -5.56 -2.37 5.61
C ILE A 102 -5.32 -1.09 6.38
N VAL A 103 -4.97 -1.25 7.66
CA VAL A 103 -4.46 -0.19 8.52
C VAL A 103 -3.01 -0.47 8.84
N ALA A 104 -2.14 0.51 8.62
CA ALA A 104 -0.71 0.38 8.91
C ALA A 104 -0.14 1.68 9.46
N THR A 105 0.94 1.57 10.24
CA THR A 105 1.62 2.70 10.86
C THR A 105 3.03 2.82 10.30
N GLY A 106 3.39 4.03 9.89
CA GLY A 106 4.76 4.40 9.52
C GLY A 106 5.34 5.31 10.58
N THR A 107 6.52 4.96 11.07
CA THR A 107 7.18 5.70 12.15
C THR A 107 8.47 6.34 11.66
N ALA A 108 8.63 7.63 11.91
CA ALA A 108 9.90 8.34 11.72
C ALA A 108 10.32 9.04 13.02
N THR A 109 11.59 8.94 13.35
CA THR A 109 12.20 9.48 14.57
C THR A 109 13.14 10.64 14.23
N THR A 110 13.66 11.32 15.25
CA THR A 110 14.71 12.34 15.06
C THR A 110 15.97 11.80 14.39
N SER A 111 16.24 10.49 14.49
CA SER A 111 17.35 9.83 13.81
C SER A 111 17.11 9.68 12.30
N ASP A 112 15.85 9.64 11.85
CA ASP A 112 15.51 9.66 10.43
C ASP A 112 15.61 11.08 9.85
N ALA A 113 15.13 12.09 10.60
CA ALA A 113 15.28 13.50 10.25
C ALA A 113 15.10 14.43 11.46
N PHE A 114 16.02 15.40 11.60
CA PHE A 114 15.91 16.45 12.61
C PHE A 114 14.76 17.43 12.31
N VAL A 115 14.63 17.85 11.05
CA VAL A 115 13.58 18.76 10.58
C VAL A 115 12.21 18.08 10.61
N ALA A 116 11.26 18.66 11.35
CA ALA A 116 9.95 18.06 11.61
C ALA A 116 9.12 17.80 10.34
N ILE A 117 9.10 18.74 9.39
CA ILE A 117 8.36 18.58 8.12
C ILE A 117 8.93 17.40 7.32
N THR A 118 10.26 17.29 7.24
CA THR A 118 10.93 16.17 6.58
C THR A 118 10.64 14.85 7.27
N ARG A 119 10.68 14.82 8.61
CA ARG A 119 10.32 13.63 9.39
C ARG A 119 8.88 13.19 9.15
N LEU A 120 7.95 14.15 9.03
CA LEU A 120 6.56 13.86 8.70
C LEU A 120 6.44 13.23 7.31
N LYS A 121 7.12 13.78 6.31
CA LYS A 121 7.16 13.19 4.98
C LYS A 121 7.65 11.74 5.01
N ILE A 122 8.75 11.47 5.72
CA ILE A 122 9.29 10.11 5.88
C ILE A 122 8.28 9.18 6.55
N ALA A 123 7.61 9.63 7.62
CA ALA A 123 6.60 8.83 8.31
C ALA A 123 5.41 8.48 7.40
N ASN A 124 4.98 9.42 6.54
CA ASN A 124 3.92 9.16 5.56
C ASN A 124 4.32 8.13 4.52
N GLU A 125 5.54 8.23 3.97
CA GLU A 125 6.07 7.25 3.02
C GLU A 125 6.17 5.85 3.65
N LYS A 126 6.73 5.76 4.87
CA LYS A 126 6.80 4.51 5.63
C LYS A 126 5.41 3.92 5.90
N SER A 127 4.42 4.77 6.17
CA SER A 127 3.05 4.31 6.44
C SER A 127 2.45 3.62 5.23
N ILE A 128 2.63 4.18 4.04
CA ILE A 128 2.18 3.56 2.79
C ILE A 128 2.96 2.28 2.46
N GLN A 129 4.28 2.27 2.67
CA GLN A 129 5.11 1.08 2.46
C GLN A 129 4.65 -0.09 3.33
N GLU A 130 4.46 0.14 4.63
CA GLU A 130 3.97 -0.90 5.55
C GLU A 130 2.53 -1.33 5.22
N ASN A 131 1.70 -0.40 4.72
CA ASN A 131 0.35 -0.71 4.26
C ASN A 131 0.35 -1.67 3.05
N ILE A 132 1.13 -1.35 2.01
CA ILE A 132 1.28 -2.20 0.82
C ILE A 132 1.83 -3.58 1.19
N LYS A 133 2.83 -3.62 2.07
CA LYS A 133 3.40 -4.88 2.57
C LYS A 133 2.36 -5.75 3.27
N ALA A 134 1.55 -5.17 4.15
CA ALA A 134 0.47 -5.87 4.83
C ALA A 134 -0.61 -6.35 3.84
N PHE A 135 -0.95 -5.53 2.84
CA PHE A 135 -1.85 -5.94 1.75
C PHE A 135 -1.31 -7.15 1.00
N ILE A 136 -0.05 -7.13 0.56
CA ILE A 136 0.57 -8.24 -0.17
C ILE A 136 0.55 -9.52 0.66
N GLN A 137 0.87 -9.44 1.96
CA GLN A 137 0.80 -10.61 2.85
C GLN A 137 -0.60 -11.23 2.93
N GLN A 138 -1.64 -10.38 3.04
CA GLN A 138 -3.02 -10.85 3.05
C GLN A 138 -3.46 -11.39 1.68
N LEU A 139 -3.06 -10.73 0.59
CA LEU A 139 -3.37 -11.14 -0.78
C LEU A 139 -2.75 -12.50 -1.10
N SER A 140 -1.48 -12.72 -0.75
CA SER A 140 -0.81 -14.02 -0.93
C SER A 140 -1.51 -15.13 -0.15
N SER A 141 -2.12 -14.82 0.99
CA SER A 141 -2.85 -15.79 1.82
C SER A 141 -4.34 -15.91 1.47
N SER A 142 -4.83 -15.16 0.48
CA SER A 142 -6.27 -14.95 0.26
C SER A 142 -7.00 -16.08 -0.45
N GLY A 143 -6.26 -17.02 -1.06
CA GLY A 143 -6.80 -18.10 -1.89
C GLY A 143 -7.16 -17.71 -3.33
N LEU A 144 -7.05 -16.43 -3.71
CA LEU A 144 -7.21 -15.98 -5.10
C LEU A 144 -6.08 -16.56 -5.97
N LYS A 145 -6.40 -17.08 -7.17
CA LYS A 145 -5.50 -17.81 -8.07
C LYS A 145 -5.78 -17.46 -9.54
#